data_AF-A0A0S2TFP6-F1
#
_entry.id   AF-A0A0S2TFP6-F1
#
_cell.length_a   1.000
_cell.length_b   1.000
_cell.length_c   1.000
_cell.angle_alpha   90.00
_cell.angle_beta   90.00
_cell.angle_gamma   90.00
#
_symmetry.space_group_name_H-M   'P 1'
#
loop_
_entity.id
_entity.type
_entity.pdbx_description
1 polymer ?
#
loop_
_entity_poly.entity_id
_entity_poly.type
_entity_poly.pdbx_seq_one_letter_code
_entity_poly.pdbx_strand_id
1 'polypeptide(L)'
;MSDIKAAQKEMNDAYADYAELKKRLKSFGSRREEVKESIPQLTAKIEEAEKHKQKAMADYAAGVVDQNAVTEARAMVESACREEEQANGMLEAIQGEHRKAVDALYPARDRCRDARRRYCQACAEPIEDQLAGDTKIRRQLLDIFAAAALENDVELGFGQGQVDWELLLTNTFPEPTNDEIDKAIERFERNHMQDSKEVAA
;
A
#
# COMPACT_ATOMS: atom_id res chain seq x y z
N MET A 1 -7.16 -19.74 20.11
CA MET A 1 -7.87 -18.42 20.02
C MET A 1 -6.94 -17.21 20.14
N SER A 2 -5.80 -17.32 20.84
CA SER A 2 -4.77 -16.27 20.94
C SER A 2 -4.15 -15.92 19.57
N ASP A 3 -3.94 -16.92 18.71
CA ASP A 3 -3.14 -16.75 17.49
C ASP A 3 -3.88 -16.08 16.34
N ILE A 4 -5.21 -16.28 16.21
CA ILE A 4 -6.02 -15.62 15.16
C ILE A 4 -6.04 -14.11 15.35
N LYS A 5 -6.29 -13.64 16.58
CA LYS A 5 -6.36 -12.19 16.87
C LYS A 5 -5.01 -11.52 16.67
N ALA A 6 -3.92 -12.21 17.03
CA ALA A 6 -2.57 -11.71 16.81
C ALA A 6 -2.24 -11.63 15.31
N ALA A 7 -2.49 -12.70 14.54
CA ALA A 7 -2.27 -12.73 13.10
C ALA A 7 -3.16 -11.71 12.35
N GLN A 8 -4.39 -11.50 12.84
CA GLN A 8 -5.29 -10.48 12.32
C GLN A 8 -4.76 -9.06 12.55
N LYS A 9 -4.27 -8.78 13.77
CA LYS A 9 -3.66 -7.49 14.08
C LYS A 9 -2.43 -7.24 13.21
N GLU A 10 -1.54 -8.21 13.09
CA GLU A 10 -0.35 -8.15 12.24
C GLU A 10 -0.72 -7.84 10.78
N MET A 11 -1.75 -8.50 10.26
CA MET A 11 -2.27 -8.26 8.93
C MET A 11 -2.78 -6.82 8.78
N ASN A 12 -3.60 -6.33 9.71
CA ASN A 12 -4.12 -4.97 9.68
C ASN A 12 -3.00 -3.93 9.74
N ASP A 13 -2.03 -4.11 10.63
CA ASP A 13 -0.87 -3.23 10.78
C ASP A 13 -0.05 -3.18 9.47
N ALA A 14 0.18 -4.33 8.83
CA ALA A 14 0.88 -4.39 7.54
C ALA A 14 0.13 -3.67 6.41
N TYR A 15 -1.20 -3.80 6.34
CA TYR A 15 -2.01 -3.07 5.36
C TYR A 15 -2.05 -1.57 5.63
N ALA A 16 -2.10 -1.15 6.90
CA ALA A 16 -2.05 0.25 7.30
C ALA A 16 -0.69 0.89 6.89
N ASP A 17 0.43 0.22 7.19
CA ASP A 17 1.77 0.63 6.76
C ASP A 17 1.84 0.83 5.23
N TYR A 18 1.31 -0.13 4.47
CA TYR A 18 1.32 -0.10 3.02
C TYR A 18 0.43 1.01 2.45
N ALA A 19 -0.74 1.23 3.04
CA ALA A 19 -1.65 2.31 2.66
C ALA A 19 -1.03 3.68 2.92
N GLU A 20 -0.39 3.86 4.08
CA GLU A 20 0.30 5.11 4.42
C GLU A 20 1.47 5.38 3.47
N LEU A 21 2.25 4.35 3.09
CA LEU A 21 3.29 4.49 2.07
C LEU A 21 2.73 4.95 0.72
N LYS A 22 1.60 4.39 0.27
CA LYS A 22 0.93 4.84 -0.96
C LYS A 22 0.44 6.29 -0.86
N LYS A 23 -0.14 6.68 0.28
CA LYS A 23 -0.58 8.05 0.52
C LYS A 23 0.58 9.03 0.46
N ARG A 24 1.71 8.68 1.08
CA ARG A 24 2.95 9.48 1.01
C ARG A 24 3.48 9.59 -0.41
N LEU A 25 3.44 8.51 -1.19
CA LEU A 25 3.81 8.55 -2.61
C LEU A 25 2.92 9.50 -3.43
N LYS A 26 1.60 9.49 -3.19
CA LYS A 26 0.66 10.44 -3.84
C LYS A 26 0.97 11.89 -3.47
N SER A 27 1.27 12.16 -2.19
CA SER A 27 1.57 13.53 -1.73
C SER A 27 2.93 14.06 -2.19
N PHE A 28 3.90 13.20 -2.49
CA PHE A 28 5.14 13.66 -3.14
C PHE A 28 4.88 14.21 -4.54
N GLY A 29 3.92 13.64 -5.28
CA GLY A 29 3.53 14.13 -6.60
C GLY A 29 3.05 15.59 -6.54
N SER A 30 2.13 15.90 -5.62
CA SER A 30 1.60 17.27 -5.45
C SER A 30 2.67 18.24 -4.96
N ARG A 31 3.42 17.89 -3.90
CA ARG A 31 4.51 18.73 -3.37
C ARG A 31 5.59 19.02 -4.40
N ARG A 32 5.93 18.03 -5.23
CA ARG A 32 6.92 18.21 -6.30
C ARG A 32 6.42 19.18 -7.35
N GLU A 33 5.17 19.08 -7.76
CA GLU A 33 4.62 19.96 -8.79
C GLU A 33 4.52 21.40 -8.28
N GLU A 34 4.07 21.61 -7.04
CA GLU A 34 4.04 22.94 -6.39
C GLU A 34 5.41 23.63 -6.42
N VAL A 35 6.48 22.93 -6.04
CA VAL A 35 7.84 23.52 -6.04
C VAL A 35 8.37 23.69 -7.47
N LYS A 36 8.02 22.80 -8.40
CA LYS A 36 8.45 22.91 -9.79
C LYS A 36 7.77 24.08 -10.52
N GLU A 37 6.53 24.41 -10.17
CA GLU A 37 5.80 25.55 -10.72
C GLU A 37 6.32 26.90 -10.18
N SER A 38 6.93 26.92 -8.99
CA SER A 38 7.49 28.14 -8.41
C SER A 38 8.85 28.54 -9.01
N ILE A 39 9.65 27.58 -9.49
CA ILE A 39 10.99 27.85 -10.04
C ILE A 39 10.95 28.84 -11.22
N PRO A 40 10.11 28.68 -12.26
CA PRO A 40 10.02 29.66 -13.33
C PRO A 40 9.65 31.07 -12.85
N GLN A 41 8.84 31.18 -11.79
CA GLN A 41 8.46 32.48 -11.21
C GLN A 41 9.65 33.12 -10.48
N LEU A 42 10.46 32.31 -9.78
CA LEU A 42 11.69 32.75 -9.12
C LEU A 42 12.74 33.18 -10.14
N THR A 43 12.91 32.43 -11.25
CA THR A 43 13.79 32.82 -12.34
C THR A 43 13.37 34.17 -12.93
N ALA A 44 12.08 34.38 -13.20
CA ALA A 44 11.57 35.67 -13.67
C ALA A 44 11.82 36.81 -12.66
N LYS A 45 11.64 36.54 -11.36
CA LYS A 45 11.92 37.50 -10.28
C LYS A 45 13.41 37.86 -10.21
N ILE A 46 14.31 36.90 -10.44
CA ILE A 46 15.76 37.15 -10.53
C ILE A 46 16.05 38.05 -11.72
N GLU A 47 15.52 37.74 -12.91
CA GLU A 47 15.71 38.59 -14.10
C GLU A 47 15.23 40.03 -13.89
N GLU A 48 14.08 40.21 -13.23
CA GLU A 48 13.55 41.53 -12.90
C GLU A 48 14.44 42.27 -11.89
N ALA A 49 14.88 41.58 -10.83
CA ALA A 49 15.79 42.13 -9.84
C ALA A 49 17.15 42.51 -10.46
N GLU A 50 17.64 41.73 -11.42
CA GLU A 50 18.88 42.04 -12.15
C GLU A 50 18.74 43.28 -13.03
N LYS A 51 17.61 43.43 -13.74
CA LYS A 51 17.29 44.66 -14.49
C LYS A 51 17.22 45.86 -13.56
N HIS A 52 16.61 45.70 -12.38
CA HIS A 52 16.53 46.76 -11.37
C HIS A 52 17.93 47.15 -10.85
N LYS A 53 18.79 46.16 -10.56
CA LYS A 53 20.20 46.37 -10.19
C LYS A 53 20.97 47.13 -11.26
N GLN A 54 20.84 46.74 -12.53
CA GLN A 54 21.51 47.42 -13.64
C GLN A 54 21.08 48.89 -13.75
N LYS A 55 19.78 49.15 -13.62
CA LYS A 55 19.23 50.51 -13.62
C LYS A 55 19.76 51.33 -12.45
N ALA A 56 19.72 50.81 -11.22
CA ALA A 56 20.23 51.49 -10.03
C ALA A 56 21.73 51.82 -10.16
N MET A 57 22.52 50.92 -10.76
CA MET A 57 23.95 51.17 -11.03
C MET A 57 24.16 52.29 -12.07
N ALA A 58 23.33 52.34 -13.13
CA ALA A 58 23.39 53.40 -14.13
C ALA A 58 22.98 54.76 -13.54
N ASP A 59 21.89 54.79 -12.78
CA ASP A 59 21.39 55.99 -12.11
C ASP A 59 22.39 56.51 -11.06
N TYR A 60 23.09 55.61 -10.35
CA TYR A 60 24.16 55.98 -9.42
C TYR A 60 25.35 56.61 -10.14
N ALA A 61 25.77 56.02 -11.28
CA ALA A 61 26.85 56.57 -12.10
C ALA A 61 26.50 57.96 -12.68
N ALA A 62 25.21 58.22 -12.91
CA ALA A 62 24.69 59.52 -13.33
C ALA A 62 24.47 60.50 -12.16
N GLY A 63 24.68 60.09 -10.90
CA GLY A 63 24.44 60.91 -9.71
C GLY A 63 22.96 61.13 -9.38
N VAL A 64 22.06 60.31 -9.93
CA VAL A 64 20.60 60.41 -9.75
C VAL A 64 20.13 59.71 -8.48
N VAL A 65 20.81 58.63 -8.07
CA VAL A 65 20.56 57.91 -6.82
C VAL A 65 21.83 57.79 -5.99
N ASP A 66 21.68 57.42 -4.72
CA ASP A 66 22.78 57.21 -3.79
C ASP A 66 23.28 55.75 -3.80
N GLN A 67 24.32 55.48 -3.01
CA GLN A 67 24.91 54.15 -2.87
C GLN A 67 23.96 53.16 -2.17
N ASN A 68 22.98 53.65 -1.40
CA ASN A 68 22.02 52.81 -0.70
C ASN A 68 21.08 52.15 -1.71
N ALA A 69 20.60 52.88 -2.72
CA ALA A 69 19.77 52.32 -3.79
C ALA A 69 20.48 51.16 -4.55
N VAL A 70 21.79 51.28 -4.80
CA VAL A 70 22.59 50.21 -5.41
C VAL A 70 22.71 49.00 -4.47
N THR A 71 22.86 49.26 -3.17
CA THR A 71 22.99 48.21 -2.15
C THR A 71 21.67 47.44 -1.98
N GLU A 72 20.54 48.14 -1.93
CA GLU A 72 19.20 47.55 -1.89
C GLU A 72 18.92 46.70 -3.13
N ALA A 73 19.22 47.20 -4.33
CA ALA A 73 19.01 46.46 -5.56
C ALA A 73 19.89 45.19 -5.65
N ARG A 74 21.11 45.21 -5.09
CA ARG A 74 21.94 44.00 -4.93
C ARG A 74 21.32 43.01 -3.95
N ALA A 75 20.83 43.49 -2.81
CA ALA A 75 20.17 42.65 -1.81
C ALA A 75 18.90 41.97 -2.37
N MET A 76 18.16 42.65 -3.26
CA MET A 76 17.00 42.05 -3.95
C MET A 76 17.39 40.86 -4.83
N VAL A 77 18.48 40.98 -5.61
CA VAL A 77 19.00 39.87 -6.42
C VAL A 77 19.46 38.72 -5.52
N GLU A 78 20.25 39.00 -4.48
CA GLU A 78 20.70 37.97 -3.55
C GLU A 78 19.54 37.26 -2.85
N SER A 79 18.50 37.99 -2.45
CA SER A 79 17.30 37.41 -1.84
C SER A 79 16.59 36.47 -2.81
N ALA A 80 16.40 36.89 -4.06
CA ALA A 80 15.74 36.09 -5.09
C ALA A 80 16.54 34.82 -5.44
N CYS A 81 17.86 34.92 -5.55
CA CYS A 81 18.75 33.76 -5.73
C CYS A 81 18.66 32.77 -4.56
N ARG A 82 18.64 33.26 -3.31
CA ARG A 82 18.48 32.38 -2.13
C ARG A 82 17.14 31.66 -2.12
N GLU A 83 16.05 32.32 -2.54
CA GLU A 83 14.74 31.68 -2.66
C GLU A 83 14.75 30.56 -3.72
N GLU A 84 15.41 30.78 -4.87
CA GLU A 84 15.57 29.77 -5.92
C GLU A 84 16.44 28.58 -5.46
N GLU A 85 17.55 28.84 -4.77
CA GLU A 85 18.39 27.79 -4.17
C GLU A 85 17.60 26.94 -3.18
N GLN A 86 16.76 27.56 -2.34
CA GLN A 86 15.89 26.86 -1.41
C GLN A 86 14.86 25.98 -2.15
N ALA A 87 14.21 26.50 -3.19
CA ALA A 87 13.26 25.74 -3.99
C ALA A 87 13.91 24.51 -4.65
N ASN A 88 15.11 24.67 -5.21
CA ASN A 88 15.88 23.55 -5.77
C ASN A 88 16.27 22.52 -4.71
N GLY A 89 16.73 22.96 -3.53
CA GLY A 89 17.03 22.07 -2.41
C GLY A 89 15.79 21.30 -1.92
N MET A 90 14.61 21.94 -1.92
CA MET A 90 13.35 21.26 -1.61
C MET A 90 13.00 20.19 -2.66
N LEU A 91 13.22 20.44 -3.95
CA LEU A 91 13.00 19.44 -4.99
C LEU A 91 13.91 18.21 -4.81
N GLU A 92 15.19 18.42 -4.53
CA GLU A 92 16.12 17.32 -4.28
C GLU A 92 15.71 16.50 -3.06
N ALA A 93 15.31 17.17 -1.97
CA ALA A 93 14.82 16.51 -0.77
C ALA A 93 13.56 15.67 -1.07
N ILE A 94 12.59 16.22 -1.80
CA ILE A 94 11.36 15.51 -2.21
C ILE A 94 11.71 14.30 -3.07
N GLN A 95 12.64 14.41 -4.02
CA GLN A 95 13.08 13.29 -4.84
C GLN A 95 13.75 12.19 -4.01
N GLY A 96 14.58 12.56 -3.03
CA GLY A 96 15.20 11.62 -2.10
C GLY A 96 14.18 10.89 -1.23
N GLU A 97 13.20 11.62 -0.67
CA GLU A 97 12.09 11.04 0.10
C GLU A 97 11.22 10.11 -0.75
N HIS A 98 10.86 10.54 -1.97
CA HIS A 98 10.09 9.76 -2.91
C HIS A 98 10.79 8.44 -3.25
N ARG A 99 12.09 8.48 -3.56
CA ARG A 99 12.87 7.26 -3.86
C ARG A 99 12.85 6.29 -2.68
N LYS A 100 13.08 6.76 -1.46
CA LYS A 100 13.02 5.92 -0.26
C LYS A 100 11.64 5.27 -0.08
N ALA A 101 10.56 6.02 -0.34
CA ALA A 101 9.21 5.49 -0.25
C ALA A 101 8.89 4.45 -1.33
N VAL A 102 9.39 4.65 -2.57
CA VAL A 102 9.28 3.65 -3.65
C VAL A 102 10.04 2.37 -3.29
N ASP A 103 11.27 2.49 -2.79
CA ASP A 103 12.08 1.35 -2.39
C ASP A 103 11.43 0.57 -1.23
N ALA A 104 10.72 1.24 -0.32
CA ALA A 104 9.98 0.62 0.77
C ALA A 104 8.66 -0.06 0.35
N LEU A 105 8.15 0.23 -0.85
CA LEU A 105 6.84 -0.24 -1.31
C LEU A 105 6.81 -1.76 -1.54
N TYR A 106 7.86 -2.32 -2.13
CA TYR A 106 7.96 -3.76 -2.39
C TYR A 106 8.03 -4.58 -1.09
N PRO A 107 8.93 -4.28 -0.14
CA PRO A 107 8.94 -4.95 1.16
C PRO A 107 7.61 -4.82 1.91
N ALA A 108 6.95 -3.66 1.84
CA ALA A 108 5.64 -3.47 2.47
C ALA A 108 4.55 -4.36 1.83
N ARG A 109 4.53 -4.47 0.51
CA ARG A 109 3.62 -5.38 -0.21
C ARG A 109 3.86 -6.84 0.18
N ASP A 110 5.12 -7.26 0.28
CA ASP A 110 5.46 -8.63 0.68
C ASP A 110 5.05 -8.89 2.13
N ARG A 111 5.25 -7.94 3.04
CA ARG A 111 4.72 -8.02 4.42
C ARG A 111 3.21 -8.20 4.45
N CYS A 112 2.44 -7.48 3.64
CA CYS A 112 0.98 -7.69 3.54
C CYS A 112 0.64 -9.11 3.09
N ARG A 113 1.35 -9.63 2.08
CA ARG A 113 1.13 -10.98 1.55
C ARG A 113 1.41 -12.04 2.61
N ASP A 114 2.52 -11.91 3.32
CA ASP A 114 2.92 -12.85 4.36
C ASP A 114 1.98 -12.79 5.57
N ALA A 115 1.60 -11.59 6.02
CA ALA A 115 0.67 -11.43 7.13
C ALA A 115 -0.72 -12.00 6.79
N ARG A 116 -1.20 -11.80 5.56
CA ARG A 116 -2.43 -12.46 5.08
C ARG A 116 -2.31 -13.98 5.10
N ARG A 117 -1.18 -14.53 4.66
CA ARG A 117 -0.93 -15.98 4.69
C ARG A 117 -0.98 -16.52 6.12
N ARG A 118 -0.33 -15.83 7.07
CA ARG A 118 -0.36 -16.19 8.50
C ARG A 118 -1.78 -16.15 9.06
N TYR A 119 -2.55 -15.11 8.72
CA TYR A 119 -3.95 -15.01 9.12
C TYR A 119 -4.79 -16.18 8.56
N CYS A 120 -4.65 -16.52 7.28
CA CYS A 120 -5.33 -17.68 6.70
C CYS A 120 -4.94 -18.99 7.42
N GLN A 121 -3.66 -19.19 7.73
CA GLN A 121 -3.19 -20.36 8.47
C GLN A 121 -3.77 -20.42 9.89
N ALA A 122 -3.75 -19.30 10.61
CA ALA A 122 -4.33 -19.21 11.95
C ALA A 122 -5.85 -19.49 11.96
N CYS A 123 -6.57 -19.16 10.88
CA CYS A 123 -7.97 -19.51 10.72
C CYS A 123 -8.20 -20.99 10.36
N ALA A 124 -7.28 -21.60 9.59
CA ALA A 124 -7.38 -22.99 9.17
C ALA A 124 -7.10 -23.97 10.31
N GLU A 125 -6.08 -23.70 11.13
CA GLU A 125 -5.61 -24.60 12.20
C GLU A 125 -6.72 -25.05 13.18
N PRO A 126 -7.59 -24.17 13.72
CA PRO A 126 -8.72 -24.62 14.56
C PRO A 126 -9.76 -25.46 13.83
N ILE A 127 -9.94 -25.24 12.51
CA ILE A 127 -10.88 -26.03 11.70
C ILE A 127 -10.32 -27.43 11.51
N GLU A 128 -9.03 -27.54 11.19
CA GLU A 128 -8.31 -28.80 11.08
C GLU A 128 -8.31 -29.56 12.41
N ASP A 129 -8.02 -28.89 13.53
CA ASP A 129 -8.06 -29.47 14.87
C ASP A 129 -9.45 -29.99 15.23
N GLN A 130 -10.51 -29.24 14.91
CA GLN A 130 -11.88 -29.64 15.16
C GLN A 130 -12.27 -30.87 14.34
N LEU A 131 -11.90 -30.91 13.06
CA LEU A 131 -12.16 -32.07 12.19
C LEU A 131 -11.36 -33.30 12.63
N ALA A 132 -10.09 -33.13 13.03
CA ALA A 132 -9.23 -34.21 13.51
C ALA A 132 -9.73 -34.81 14.84
N GLY A 133 -10.26 -33.96 15.72
CA GLY A 133 -10.82 -34.33 17.02
C GLY A 133 -12.23 -34.91 16.98
N ASP A 134 -12.95 -34.80 15.85
CA ASP A 134 -14.33 -35.28 15.73
C ASP A 134 -14.37 -36.81 15.58
N THR A 135 -14.48 -37.48 16.72
CA THR A 135 -14.60 -38.95 16.80
C THR A 135 -15.83 -39.50 16.07
N LYS A 136 -16.90 -38.73 15.90
CA LYS A 136 -18.11 -39.15 15.18
C LYS A 136 -17.86 -39.13 13.68
N ILE A 137 -17.32 -38.02 13.15
CA ILE A 137 -16.92 -37.92 11.74
C ILE A 137 -15.90 -39.02 11.42
N ARG A 138 -14.89 -39.19 12.27
CA ARG A 138 -13.88 -40.26 12.11
C ARG A 138 -14.51 -41.65 12.04
N ARG A 139 -15.48 -41.94 12.92
CA ARG A 139 -16.19 -43.23 12.91
C ARG A 139 -16.99 -43.43 11.63
N GLN A 140 -17.72 -42.41 11.18
CA GLN A 140 -18.50 -42.47 9.94
C GLN A 140 -17.61 -42.66 8.71
N LEU A 141 -16.44 -42.01 8.65
CA LEU A 141 -15.45 -42.23 7.59
C LEU A 141 -14.90 -43.67 7.60
N LEU A 142 -14.67 -44.25 8.79
CA LEU A 142 -14.28 -45.64 8.93
C LEU A 142 -15.40 -46.61 8.50
N ASP A 143 -16.66 -46.29 8.78
CA ASP A 143 -17.81 -47.08 8.34
C ASP A 143 -17.95 -47.06 6.80
N ILE A 144 -17.75 -45.90 6.16
CA ILE A 144 -17.72 -45.78 4.68
C ILE A 144 -16.56 -46.60 4.09
N PHE A 145 -15.36 -46.50 4.69
CA PHE A 145 -14.21 -47.28 4.26
C PHE A 145 -14.46 -48.79 4.40
N ALA A 146 -15.04 -49.22 5.52
CA ALA A 146 -15.37 -50.61 5.76
C ALA A 146 -16.42 -51.12 4.76
N ALA A 147 -17.45 -50.32 4.46
CA ALA A 147 -18.47 -50.66 3.47
C ALA A 147 -17.85 -50.85 2.07
N ALA A 148 -17.00 -49.91 1.63
CA ALA A 148 -16.31 -50.00 0.35
C ALA A 148 -15.32 -51.16 0.27
N ALA A 149 -14.69 -51.54 1.39
CA ALA A 149 -13.75 -52.65 1.45
C ALA A 149 -14.42 -54.04 1.50
N LEU A 150 -15.69 -54.13 1.92
CA LEU A 150 -16.44 -55.38 2.02
C LEU A 150 -17.05 -55.82 0.67
N GLU A 151 -17.33 -54.89 -0.22
CA GLU A 151 -17.89 -55.17 -1.55
C GLU A 151 -16.78 -55.17 -2.62
N ASN A 152 -16.40 -56.37 -3.10
CA ASN A 152 -15.54 -56.53 -4.30
C ASN A 152 -16.29 -56.26 -5.62
N ASP A 153 -17.57 -55.90 -5.55
CA ASP A 153 -18.45 -55.58 -6.66
C ASP A 153 -19.52 -54.67 -6.09
N VAL A 154 -19.63 -53.44 -6.60
CA VAL A 154 -20.89 -52.75 -6.94
C VAL A 154 -20.55 -51.31 -7.34
N GLU A 155 -21.02 -50.98 -8.52
CA GLU A 155 -21.04 -49.69 -9.19
C GLU A 155 -21.76 -48.62 -8.35
N LEU A 156 -21.15 -48.11 -7.29
CA LEU A 156 -21.61 -46.90 -6.60
C LEU A 156 -21.33 -45.64 -7.44
N GLY A 157 -21.37 -45.66 -8.77
CA GLY A 157 -20.99 -44.50 -9.61
C GLY A 157 -19.54 -44.01 -9.45
N PHE A 158 -18.81 -44.58 -8.50
CA PHE A 158 -17.39 -44.49 -8.24
C PHE A 158 -16.78 -45.76 -8.83
N GLY A 159 -15.95 -45.64 -9.86
CA GLY A 159 -15.43 -46.79 -10.60
C GLY A 159 -14.77 -47.85 -9.72
N GLN A 160 -14.92 -49.12 -10.10
CA GLN A 160 -14.22 -50.31 -9.57
C GLN A 160 -13.87 -50.28 -8.07
N GLY A 161 -14.87 -50.29 -7.19
CA GLY A 161 -14.68 -50.55 -5.75
C GLY A 161 -13.80 -49.54 -5.01
N GLN A 162 -13.56 -48.37 -5.57
CA GLN A 162 -12.81 -47.30 -4.90
C GLN A 162 -13.74 -46.15 -4.53
N VAL A 163 -13.63 -45.70 -3.27
CA VAL A 163 -14.26 -44.46 -2.83
C VAL A 163 -13.57 -43.29 -3.52
N ASP A 164 -14.33 -42.48 -4.25
CA ASP A 164 -13.85 -41.18 -4.74
C ASP A 164 -13.89 -40.17 -3.58
N TRP A 165 -12.76 -40.13 -2.86
CA TRP A 165 -12.58 -39.24 -1.72
C TRP A 165 -12.64 -37.76 -2.11
N GLU A 166 -12.26 -37.42 -3.35
CA GLU A 166 -12.31 -36.05 -3.84
C GLU A 166 -13.76 -35.62 -4.01
N LEU A 167 -14.60 -36.43 -4.69
CA LEU A 167 -16.03 -36.14 -4.84
C LEU A 167 -16.76 -36.11 -3.49
N LEU A 168 -16.42 -37.02 -2.56
CA LEU A 168 -16.99 -36.99 -1.20
C LEU A 168 -16.65 -35.68 -0.48
N LEU A 169 -15.40 -35.22 -0.56
CA LEU A 169 -14.96 -33.98 0.04
C LEU A 169 -15.64 -32.77 -0.61
N THR A 170 -15.72 -32.71 -1.94
CA THR A 170 -16.42 -31.64 -2.67
C THR A 170 -17.90 -31.58 -2.34
N ASN A 171 -18.57 -32.73 -2.16
CA ASN A 171 -19.98 -32.74 -1.77
C ASN A 171 -20.20 -32.33 -0.30
N THR A 172 -19.24 -32.62 0.57
CA THR A 172 -19.31 -32.28 2.01
C THR A 172 -18.94 -30.83 2.27
N PHE A 173 -17.97 -30.30 1.50
CA PHE A 173 -17.46 -28.95 1.56
C PHE A 173 -17.47 -28.35 0.14
N PRO A 174 -18.67 -27.98 -0.37
CA PRO A 174 -18.77 -27.41 -1.70
C PRO A 174 -17.96 -26.11 -1.80
N GLU A 175 -17.33 -25.89 -2.96
CA GLU A 175 -16.68 -24.62 -3.23
C GLU A 175 -17.69 -23.48 -3.10
N PRO A 176 -17.32 -22.37 -2.44
CA PRO A 176 -18.20 -21.25 -2.28
C PRO A 176 -18.55 -20.66 -3.66
N THR A 177 -19.81 -20.30 -3.83
CA THR A 177 -20.27 -19.62 -5.05
C THR A 177 -19.70 -18.20 -5.13
N ASN A 178 -19.66 -17.62 -6.33
CA ASN A 178 -19.16 -16.24 -6.52
C ASN A 178 -19.90 -15.22 -5.64
N ASP A 179 -21.22 -15.34 -5.47
CA ASP A 179 -22.01 -14.44 -4.61
C ASP A 179 -21.63 -14.57 -3.13
N GLU A 180 -21.33 -15.78 -2.65
CA GLU A 180 -20.83 -16.01 -1.29
C GLU A 180 -19.43 -15.42 -1.10
N ILE A 181 -18.56 -15.57 -2.09
CA ILE A 181 -17.22 -14.98 -2.09
C ILE A 181 -17.31 -13.45 -2.04
N ASP A 182 -18.12 -12.83 -2.90
CA ASP A 182 -18.27 -11.38 -2.96
C ASP A 182 -18.79 -10.81 -1.63
N LYS A 183 -19.84 -11.43 -1.06
CA LYS A 183 -20.36 -11.05 0.26
C LYS A 183 -19.34 -11.22 1.38
N ALA A 184 -18.54 -12.28 1.33
CA ALA A 184 -17.49 -12.52 2.29
C ALA A 184 -16.38 -11.46 2.19
N ILE A 185 -15.97 -11.09 0.98
CA ILE A 185 -15.02 -10.00 0.72
C ILE A 185 -15.57 -8.69 1.27
N GLU A 186 -16.80 -8.30 0.92
CA GLU A 186 -17.40 -7.05 1.41
C GLU A 186 -17.46 -7.00 2.94
N ARG A 187 -17.85 -8.10 3.58
CA ARG A 187 -17.90 -8.21 5.03
C ARG A 187 -16.49 -8.09 5.63
N PHE A 188 -15.52 -8.76 5.04
CA PHE A 188 -14.13 -8.73 5.48
C PHE A 188 -13.55 -7.32 5.37
N GLU A 189 -13.71 -6.66 4.22
CA GLU A 189 -13.26 -5.29 4.00
C GLU A 189 -13.92 -4.31 4.98
N ARG A 190 -15.22 -4.45 5.23
CA ARG A 190 -15.96 -3.59 6.18
C ARG A 190 -15.43 -3.72 7.59
N ASN A 191 -15.06 -4.93 8.01
CA ASN A 191 -14.64 -5.17 9.39
C ASN A 191 -13.14 -4.93 9.60
N HIS A 192 -12.33 -4.92 8.53
CA HIS A 192 -10.87 -4.98 8.64
C HIS A 192 -10.11 -3.99 7.75
N MET A 193 -10.76 -3.30 6.81
CA MET A 193 -10.10 -2.40 5.84
C MET A 193 -10.77 -1.02 5.69
N GLN A 194 -11.59 -0.58 6.66
CA GLN A 194 -12.31 0.70 6.60
C GLN A 194 -11.38 1.92 6.38
N ASP A 195 -10.16 1.91 6.95
CA ASP A 195 -9.20 3.02 6.78
C ASP A 195 -8.45 3.01 5.44
N SER A 196 -8.54 1.91 4.66
CA SER A 196 -7.81 1.76 3.39
C SER A 196 -8.60 2.28 2.18
N LYS A 197 -9.94 2.34 2.26
CA LYS A 197 -10.80 2.82 1.16
C LYS A 197 -10.72 4.33 0.93
N GLU A 198 -10.39 5.13 1.95
CA GLU A 198 -10.17 6.57 1.79
C GLU A 198 -8.87 6.91 1.03
N VAL A 199 -7.97 5.95 0.84
CA VAL A 199 -6.66 6.17 0.20
C VAL A 199 -6.68 5.84 -1.31
N ALA A 200 -7.72 5.14 -1.78
CA ALA A 200 -7.85 4.71 -3.18
C ALA A 200 -8.70 5.66 -4.06
N ALA A 201 -9.36 6.67 -3.48
CA ALA A 201 -9.97 7.79 -4.21
C ALA A 201 -8.97 8.96 -4.33
#